data_AF-A0A960ZUG0-F1
#
_entry.id   AF-A0A960ZUG0-F1
#
_cell.length_a   1.000
_cell.length_b   1.000
_cell.length_c   1.000
_cell.angle_alpha   90.00
_cell.angle_beta   90.00
_cell.angle_gamma   90.00
#
_symmetry.space_group_name_H-M   'P 1'
#
loop_
_entity.id
_entity.type
_entity.pdbx_description
1 polymer ?
#
loop_
_entity_poly.entity_id
_entity_poly.type
_entity_poly.pdbx_seq_one_letter_code
_entity_poly.pdbx_strand_id
1 'polypeptide(L)'
;MLKTISLLLAAASLSYAADISLSPTGPISTPQAARDAARAAPKPVRIIVSDGVYTQTDSLALTAADSQVTWEAAPDATPIFSGGKAITGWTKAENG
;
A
#
# COMPACT_ATOMS: atom_id res chain seq x y z
N MET A 1 -51.10 5.22 -14.08
CA MET A 1 -49.95 5.24 -15.00
C MET A 1 -48.71 5.60 -14.21
N LEU A 2 -47.77 4.66 -14.15
CA LEU A 2 -46.55 4.68 -13.34
C LEU A 2 -45.44 5.46 -14.09
N LYS A 3 -44.74 6.37 -13.42
CA LYS A 3 -43.46 6.93 -13.90
C LYS A 3 -42.43 6.74 -12.79
N THR A 4 -41.82 5.55 -12.77
CA THR A 4 -40.61 5.29 -11.99
C THR A 4 -39.46 6.10 -12.60
N ILE A 5 -39.04 7.15 -11.91
CA ILE A 5 -37.80 7.88 -12.20
C ILE A 5 -36.67 7.07 -11.58
N SER A 6 -35.92 6.37 -12.43
CA SER A 6 -34.68 5.71 -12.01
C SER A 6 -33.60 6.77 -11.80
N LEU A 7 -33.18 6.94 -10.55
CA LEU A 7 -32.02 7.76 -10.18
C LEU A 7 -30.74 6.96 -10.51
N LEU A 8 -30.07 7.34 -11.59
CA LEU A 8 -28.75 6.80 -11.93
C LEU A 8 -27.72 7.44 -10.99
N LEU A 9 -27.27 6.71 -9.98
CA LEU A 9 -26.18 7.14 -9.11
C LEU A 9 -24.86 6.96 -9.87
N ALA A 10 -24.39 8.03 -10.53
CA ALA A 10 -23.06 8.05 -11.12
C ALA A 10 -22.02 8.06 -10.00
N ALA A 11 -21.43 6.91 -9.69
CA ALA A 11 -20.24 6.86 -8.86
C ALA A 11 -19.12 7.57 -9.63
N ALA A 12 -18.73 8.77 -9.19
CA ALA A 12 -17.53 9.43 -9.69
C ALA A 12 -16.32 8.59 -9.28
N SER A 13 -15.87 7.70 -10.15
CA SER A 13 -14.58 7.04 -10.00
C SER A 13 -13.51 8.12 -10.09
N LEU A 14 -12.85 8.43 -8.97
CA LEU A 14 -11.60 9.19 -8.95
C LEU A 14 -10.59 8.42 -9.80
N SER A 15 -10.45 8.81 -11.07
CA SER A 15 -9.41 8.26 -11.94
C SER A 15 -8.05 8.67 -11.39
N TYR A 16 -7.19 7.70 -11.10
CA TYR A 16 -5.81 7.96 -10.71
C TYR A 16 -5.00 8.45 -11.92
N ALA A 17 -4.13 9.42 -11.71
CA ALA A 17 -3.21 9.94 -12.71
C ALA A 17 -1.96 9.07 -12.87
N ALA A 18 -1.61 8.27 -11.84
CA ALA A 18 -0.52 7.31 -11.91
C ALA A 18 -0.73 6.13 -10.96
N ASP A 19 -0.22 4.97 -11.38
CA ASP A 19 -0.15 3.75 -10.59
C ASP A 19 1.32 3.42 -10.27
N ILE A 20 1.59 3.07 -9.01
CA ILE A 20 2.91 2.69 -8.52
C ILE A 20 2.83 1.27 -7.98
N SER A 21 3.61 0.35 -8.54
CA SER A 21 3.71 -1.03 -8.05
C SER A 21 4.78 -1.12 -6.96
N LEU A 22 4.35 -1.46 -5.73
CA LEU A 22 5.23 -1.83 -4.63
C LEU A 22 5.29 -3.36 -4.54
N SER A 23 6.49 -3.94 -4.60
CA SER A 23 6.70 -5.39 -4.51
C SER A 23 8.05 -5.73 -3.85
N PRO A 24 8.16 -6.75 -2.99
CA PRO A 24 9.41 -7.06 -2.29
C PRO A 24 10.58 -7.38 -3.23
N THR A 25 10.28 -7.88 -4.44
CA THR A 25 11.27 -8.21 -5.48
C THR A 25 11.26 -7.22 -6.65
N GLY A 26 10.50 -6.13 -6.54
CA GLY A 26 10.35 -5.12 -7.58
C GLY A 26 11.39 -3.99 -7.49
N PRO A 27 11.40 -3.07 -8.47
CA PRO A 27 12.27 -1.89 -8.45
C PRO A 27 11.91 -0.90 -7.34
N ILE A 28 10.64 -0.88 -6.93
CA ILE A 28 10.15 -0.19 -5.73
C ILE A 28 9.76 -1.28 -4.74
N SER A 29 10.61 -1.48 -3.73
CA SER A 29 10.49 -2.60 -2.78
C SER A 29 10.28 -2.17 -1.34
N THR A 30 10.24 -0.86 -1.06
CA THR A 30 9.95 -0.33 0.27
C THR A 30 8.78 0.66 0.24
N PRO A 31 7.97 0.74 1.31
CA PRO A 31 6.93 1.76 1.44
C PRO A 31 7.47 3.20 1.32
N GLN A 32 8.68 3.48 1.81
CA GLN A 32 9.31 4.79 1.69
C GLN A 32 9.60 5.14 0.23
N ALA A 33 10.15 4.19 -0.54
CA ALA A 33 10.39 4.39 -1.96
C ALA A 33 9.09 4.57 -2.74
N ALA A 34 8.02 3.83 -2.41
CA ALA A 34 6.72 3.99 -3.04
C ALA A 34 6.11 5.38 -2.75
N ARG A 35 6.21 5.87 -1.51
CA ARG A 35 5.82 7.23 -1.14
C ARG A 35 6.62 8.27 -1.92
N ASP A 36 7.94 8.12 -1.99
CA ASP A 36 8.80 9.10 -2.66
C ASP A 36 8.54 9.12 -4.18
N ALA A 37 8.29 7.96 -4.79
CA ALA A 37 7.80 7.88 -6.16
C ALA A 37 6.43 8.56 -6.33
N ALA A 38 5.49 8.38 -5.38
CA ALA A 38 4.18 9.03 -5.42
C ALA A 38 4.26 10.55 -5.27
N ARG A 39 5.29 11.08 -4.61
CA ARG A 39 5.55 12.54 -4.53
C ARG A 39 6.04 13.11 -5.85
N ALA A 40 6.77 12.33 -6.63
CA ALA A 40 7.25 12.73 -7.95
C ALA A 40 6.20 12.59 -9.07
N ALA A 41 5.13 11.82 -8.83
CA ALA A 41 4.08 11.56 -9.80
C ALA A 41 2.93 12.60 -9.76
N PRO A 42 2.26 12.85 -10.91
CA PRO A 42 1.01 13.62 -10.93
C PRO A 42 -0.06 12.98 -10.04
N LYS A 43 -0.80 13.81 -9.29
CA LYS A 43 -1.87 13.36 -8.40
C LYS A 43 -3.23 13.31 -9.13
N PRO A 44 -4.19 12.48 -8.69
CA PRO A 44 -4.12 11.48 -7.61
C PRO A 44 -3.30 10.23 -7.99
N VAL A 45 -2.65 9.58 -7.03
CA VAL A 45 -1.80 8.38 -7.25
C VAL A 45 -2.39 7.17 -6.53
N ARG A 46 -2.31 5.99 -7.15
CA ARG A 46 -2.57 4.71 -6.49
C ARG A 46 -1.27 3.93 -6.32
N ILE A 47 -0.96 3.51 -5.10
CA ILE A 47 0.11 2.56 -4.81
C ILE A 47 -0.54 1.19 -4.66
N ILE A 48 -0.18 0.28 -5.56
CA ILE A 48 -0.64 -1.10 -5.60
C ILE A 48 0.42 -1.96 -4.93
N VAL A 49 0.07 -2.56 -3.78
CA VAL A 49 0.97 -3.32 -2.94
C VAL A 49 0.82 -4.81 -3.24
N SER A 50 1.87 -5.40 -3.81
CA SER A 50 1.92 -6.85 -4.06
C SER A 50 2.03 -7.61 -2.75
N ASP A 51 1.64 -8.89 -2.78
CA ASP A 51 1.72 -9.78 -1.63
C ASP A 51 3.16 -9.91 -1.08
N GLY A 52 3.26 -10.21 0.22
CA GLY A 52 4.53 -10.42 0.90
C GLY A 52 4.72 -9.58 2.17
N VAL A 53 5.89 -9.74 2.79
CA VAL A 53 6.26 -9.07 4.04
C VAL A 53 7.28 -7.97 3.77
N TYR A 54 6.97 -6.75 4.19
CA TYR A 54 7.84 -5.59 4.10
C TYR A 54 8.30 -5.23 5.52
N THR A 55 9.54 -5.62 5.85
CA THR A 55 10.13 -5.31 7.15
C THR A 55 10.59 -3.85 7.18
N GLN A 56 10.10 -3.10 8.16
CA GLN A 56 10.36 -1.69 8.33
C GLN A 56 11.18 -1.46 9.61
N THR A 57 12.34 -0.82 9.47
CA THR A 57 13.14 -0.36 10.63
C THR A 57 12.65 0.99 11.16
N ASP A 58 11.95 1.76 10.32
CA ASP A 58 11.53 3.12 10.58
C ASP A 58 10.07 3.35 10.17
N SER A 59 9.42 4.29 10.84
CA SER A 59 8.05 4.71 10.52
C SER A 59 7.94 5.28 9.11
N LEU A 60 6.83 4.96 8.42
CA LEU A 60 6.44 5.63 7.18
C LEU A 60 5.91 7.04 7.50
N ALA A 61 6.76 8.05 7.42
CA ALA A 61 6.35 9.44 7.66
C ALA A 61 5.53 9.99 6.49
N LEU A 62 4.30 10.38 6.75
CA LEU A 62 3.41 11.04 5.78
C LEU A 62 3.28 12.53 6.09
N THR A 63 3.28 13.36 5.06
CA THR A 63 3.13 14.82 5.13
C THR A 63 2.02 15.29 4.18
N ALA A 64 1.78 16.60 4.11
CA ALA A 64 0.82 17.18 3.16
C ALA A 64 1.11 16.81 1.69
N ALA A 65 2.37 16.55 1.32
CA ALA A 65 2.76 16.12 -0.04
C ALA A 65 2.22 14.72 -0.42
N ASP A 66 1.80 13.94 0.57
CA ASP A 66 1.28 12.59 0.39
C ASP A 66 -0.25 12.56 0.27
N SER A 67 -0.88 13.75 0.20
CA SER A 67 -2.30 13.89 -0.11
C SER A 67 -2.62 13.32 -1.49
N GLN A 68 -3.86 12.84 -1.66
CA GLN A 68 -4.34 12.23 -2.91
C GLN A 68 -3.51 11.00 -3.33
N VAL A 69 -3.02 10.24 -2.35
CA VAL A 69 -2.38 8.94 -2.55
C VAL A 69 -3.21 7.86 -1.87
N THR A 70 -3.69 6.90 -2.65
CA THR A 70 -4.36 5.70 -2.13
C THR A 70 -3.40 4.54 -2.10
N TRP A 71 -3.35 3.83 -0.97
CA TRP A 71 -2.62 2.58 -0.84
C TRP A 71 -3.61 1.42 -0.88
N GLU A 72 -3.39 0.46 -1.76
CA GLU A 72 -4.29 -0.66 -1.97
C GLU A 72 -3.49 -1.95 -2.14
N ALA A 73 -3.95 -3.04 -1.54
CA ALA A 73 -3.41 -4.36 -1.86
C ALA A 73 -3.75 -4.70 -3.31
N ALA A 74 -2.85 -5.39 -4.02
CA ALA A 74 -3.21 -6.01 -5.29
C ALA A 74 -4.38 -7.00 -5.08
N PRO A 75 -5.17 -7.30 -6.13
CA PRO A 75 -6.23 -8.31 -6.03
C PRO A 75 -5.72 -9.61 -5.40
N ASP A 76 -6.47 -10.12 -4.42
CA ASP A 76 -6.17 -11.33 -3.66
C ASP A 76 -4.87 -11.32 -2.83
N ALA A 77 -4.15 -10.19 -2.77
CA ALA A 77 -2.93 -10.05 -1.97
C ALA A 77 -3.26 -9.67 -0.51
N THR A 78 -2.43 -10.15 0.43
CA THR A 78 -2.52 -9.78 1.86
C THR A 78 -1.14 -9.28 2.34
N PRO A 79 -0.67 -8.13 1.85
CA PRO A 79 0.64 -7.61 2.19
C PRO A 79 0.75 -7.28 3.69
N ILE A 80 1.91 -7.57 4.28
CA ILE A 80 2.20 -7.33 5.69
C ILE A 80 3.32 -6.30 5.80
N PHE A 81 3.03 -5.15 6.40
CA PHE A 81 4.07 -4.20 6.81
C PHE A 81 4.48 -4.50 8.26
N SER A 82 5.66 -5.08 8.44
CA SER A 82 6.13 -5.53 9.75
C SER A 82 7.17 -4.58 10.33
N GLY A 83 6.84 -3.94 11.46
CA GLY A 83 7.82 -3.22 12.29
C GLY A 83 8.56 -4.12 13.31
N GLY A 84 8.29 -5.42 13.29
CA GLY A 84 8.88 -6.37 14.22
C GLY A 84 10.27 -6.84 13.80
N LYS A 85 11.07 -7.26 14.77
CA LYS A 85 12.34 -7.95 14.55
C LYS A 85 12.16 -9.43 14.86
N ALA A 86 12.50 -10.30 13.92
CA ALA A 86 12.53 -11.74 14.17
C ALA A 86 13.56 -12.07 15.25
N ILE A 87 13.15 -12.84 16.26
CA ILE A 87 14.07 -13.39 17.27
C ILE A 87 14.51 -14.77 16.80
N THR A 88 15.78 -14.87 16.45
CA THR A 88 16.41 -16.08 15.89
C THR A 88 17.58 -16.53 16.76
N GLY A 89 18.08 -17.75 16.56
CA GLY A 89 19.26 -18.24 17.27
C GLY A 89 18.98 -18.76 18.68
N TRP A 90 17.79 -19.31 18.90
CA TRP A 90 17.44 -19.99 20.14
C TRP A 90 18.43 -21.11 20.45
N THR A 91 18.90 -21.16 21.70
CA THR A 91 19.74 -22.25 22.21
C THR A 91 18.97 -23.08 23.23
N LYS A 92 19.18 -24.39 23.21
CA LYS A 92 18.57 -25.29 24.20
C LYS A 92 19.20 -25.02 25.57
N ALA A 93 18.37 -24.82 26.59
CA ALA A 93 18.81 -24.76 27.98
C ALA A 93 19.04 -26.18 28.54
N GLU A 94 19.97 -26.35 29.48
CA GLU A 94 20.36 -27.66 30.04
C GLU A 94 19.18 -28.46 30.62
N ASN A 95 18.13 -27.78 31.10
CA ASN A 95 16.93 -28.39 31.70
C ASN A 95 15.63 -28.07 30.93
N GLY A 96 15.74 -27.74 29.63
CA GLY A 96 14.62 -27.35 28.77
C GLY A 96 14.00 -28.49 27.96
#